data_AF-A0A953H461-F1
#
_entry.id   AF-A0A953H461-F1
#
_cell.length_a   1.000
_cell.length_b   1.000
_cell.length_c   1.000
_cell.angle_alpha   90.00
_cell.angle_beta   90.00
_cell.angle_gamma   90.00
#
_symmetry.space_group_name_H-M   'P 1'
#
loop_
_entity.id
_entity.type
_entity.pdbx_description
1 polymer ?
#
loop_
_entity_poly.entity_id
_entity_poly.type
_entity_poly.pdbx_seq_one_letter_code
_entity_poly.pdbx_strand_id
1 'polypeptide(L)'
;RRDFFVQAALTAFAGALAVVLVGQFYEGLISKQNARNSFIEKENKRLDEQIKEVNSLKQDIEALKARQTAVEDLQSDRNLPTILLDELVRLTPEGIYLKSIKQEGLKVNLTGWAQSNERVSEYLRNLSSTSSQWIASSELGEIKAMDARTGSGAASQRGNKLFDFSLSFRLKRSGSGDKASEKATPGAGKPAVKTST
;
A
#
# COMPACT_ATOMS: atom_id res chain seq x y z
N ARG A 1 -42.06 -71.50 52.57
CA ARG A 1 -40.83 -71.59 51.73
C ARG A 1 -41.11 -71.20 50.27
N ARG A 2 -42.17 -71.71 49.62
CA ARG A 2 -42.55 -71.32 48.25
C ARG A 2 -42.88 -69.82 48.10
N ASP A 3 -43.59 -69.24 49.06
CA ASP A 3 -44.01 -67.82 48.98
C ASP A 3 -42.84 -66.83 49.01
N PHE A 4 -41.77 -67.16 49.74
CA PHE A 4 -40.54 -66.36 49.78
C PHE A 4 -39.84 -66.32 48.41
N PHE A 5 -39.78 -67.46 47.71
CA PHE A 5 -39.21 -67.51 46.36
C PHE A 5 -40.07 -66.75 45.35
N VAL A 6 -41.39 -66.82 45.46
CA VAL A 6 -42.31 -66.06 44.58
C VAL A 6 -42.16 -64.56 44.80
N GLN A 7 -42.08 -64.10 46.06
CA GLN A 7 -41.87 -62.68 46.38
C GLN A 7 -40.49 -62.19 45.93
N ALA A 8 -39.43 -62.99 46.14
CA ALA A 8 -38.09 -62.67 45.66
C ALA A 8 -38.02 -62.60 44.12
N ALA A 9 -38.72 -63.49 43.42
CA ALA A 9 -38.78 -63.47 41.96
C ALA A 9 -39.54 -62.23 41.46
N LEU A 10 -40.64 -61.86 42.12
CA LEU A 10 -41.45 -60.68 41.78
C LEU A 10 -40.66 -59.38 41.93
N THR A 11 -39.92 -59.21 43.03
CA THR A 11 -39.11 -58.00 43.27
C THR A 11 -37.93 -57.92 42.32
N ALA A 12 -37.26 -59.05 42.05
CA ALA A 12 -36.20 -59.12 41.05
C ALA A 12 -36.72 -58.73 39.65
N PHE A 13 -37.89 -59.24 39.26
CA PHE A 13 -38.53 -58.89 38.00
C PHE A 13 -38.92 -57.40 37.94
N ALA A 14 -39.53 -56.87 39.00
CA ALA A 14 -39.89 -55.45 39.08
C ALA A 14 -38.67 -54.54 39.01
N GLY A 15 -37.56 -54.91 39.67
CA GLY A 15 -36.28 -54.21 39.58
C GLY A 15 -35.70 -54.22 38.17
N ALA A 16 -35.69 -55.38 37.51
CA ALA A 16 -35.24 -55.51 36.13
C ALA A 16 -36.09 -54.65 35.16
N LEU A 17 -37.42 -54.68 35.34
CA LEU A 17 -38.35 -53.88 34.54
C LEU A 17 -38.10 -52.37 34.73
N ALA A 18 -37.87 -51.93 35.97
CA ALA A 18 -37.57 -50.53 36.27
C ALA A 18 -36.28 -50.06 35.59
N VAL A 19 -35.21 -50.88 35.62
CA VAL A 19 -33.93 -50.55 34.95
C VAL A 19 -34.11 -50.41 33.44
N VAL A 20 -34.86 -51.32 32.81
CA VAL A 20 -35.12 -51.26 31.36
C VAL A 20 -35.90 -49.99 30.99
N LEU A 21 -36.95 -49.65 31.73
CA LEU A 21 -37.73 -48.43 31.48
C LEU A 21 -36.90 -47.16 31.62
N VAL A 22 -36.04 -47.09 32.63
CA VAL A 22 -35.13 -45.95 32.85
C VAL A 22 -34.10 -45.88 31.73
N GLY A 23 -33.53 -47.01 31.31
CA GLY A 23 -32.60 -47.08 30.17
C GLY A 23 -33.21 -46.54 28.88
N GLN A 24 -34.43 -46.97 28.55
CA GLN A 24 -35.17 -46.49 27.38
C GLN A 24 -35.46 -44.98 27.45
N PHE A 25 -35.78 -44.45 28.63
CA PHE A 25 -36.00 -43.02 28.81
C PHE A 25 -34.71 -42.21 28.56
N TYR A 26 -33.57 -42.66 29.09
CA TYR A 26 -32.28 -42.02 28.86
C TYR A 26 -31.81 -42.13 27.41
N GLU A 27 -32.03 -43.25 26.74
CA GLU A 27 -31.75 -43.40 25.30
C GLU A 27 -32.51 -42.36 24.47
N GLY A 28 -33.78 -42.10 24.80
CA GLY A 28 -34.57 -41.06 24.15
C GLY A 28 -34.00 -39.64 24.37
N LEU A 29 -33.50 -39.34 25.56
CA LEU A 29 -32.85 -38.06 25.86
C LEU A 29 -31.51 -37.91 25.13
N ILE A 30 -30.69 -38.97 25.12
CA ILE A 30 -29.41 -39.01 24.41
C ILE A 30 -29.64 -38.83 22.90
N SER A 31 -30.64 -39.50 22.32
CA SER A 31 -30.99 -39.34 20.91
C SER A 31 -31.37 -37.90 20.58
N LYS A 32 -32.16 -37.23 21.43
CA LYS A 32 -32.50 -35.81 21.25
C LYS A 32 -31.27 -34.91 21.32
N GLN A 33 -30.38 -35.16 22.27
CA GLN A 33 -29.14 -34.39 22.41
C GLN A 33 -28.21 -34.59 21.21
N ASN A 34 -28.06 -35.84 20.74
CA ASN A 34 -27.27 -36.15 19.54
C ASN A 34 -27.85 -35.51 18.28
N ALA A 35 -29.18 -35.48 18.13
CA ALA A 35 -29.82 -34.78 17.02
C ALA A 35 -29.52 -33.27 17.05
N ARG A 36 -29.62 -32.62 18.22
CA ARG A 36 -29.27 -31.20 18.39
C ARG A 36 -27.80 -30.93 18.11
N ASN A 37 -26.91 -31.77 18.63
CA ASN A 37 -25.47 -31.65 18.36
C ASN A 37 -25.18 -31.78 16.86
N SER A 38 -25.78 -32.76 16.18
CA SER A 38 -25.62 -32.94 14.73
C SER A 38 -26.16 -31.75 13.92
N PHE A 39 -27.24 -31.12 14.38
CA PHE A 39 -27.80 -29.92 13.76
C PHE A 39 -26.85 -28.73 13.91
N ILE A 40 -26.33 -28.50 15.13
CA ILE A 40 -25.36 -27.43 15.40
C ILE A 40 -24.07 -27.66 14.59
N GLU A 41 -23.58 -28.89 14.49
CA GLU A 41 -22.39 -29.22 13.72
C GLU A 41 -22.59 -28.94 12.22
N LYS A 42 -23.77 -29.25 11.67
CA LYS A 42 -24.12 -28.92 10.28
C LYS A 42 -24.15 -27.43 10.03
N GLU A 43 -24.76 -26.65 10.92
CA GLU A 43 -24.81 -25.19 10.76
C GLU A 43 -23.42 -24.56 10.91
N ASN A 44 -22.59 -25.06 11.84
CA ASN A 44 -21.20 -24.64 11.93
C ASN A 44 -20.44 -24.88 10.62
N LYS A 45 -20.57 -26.06 10.00
CA LYS A 45 -19.96 -26.33 8.69
C LYS A 45 -20.45 -25.38 7.60
N ARG A 46 -21.76 -25.09 7.57
CA ARG A 46 -22.36 -24.13 6.64
C ARG A 46 -21.83 -22.70 6.86
N LEU A 47 -21.62 -22.30 8.11
CA LEU A 47 -21.05 -21.01 8.47
C LEU A 47 -19.56 -20.94 8.11
N ASP A 48 -18.79 -22.01 8.33
CA ASP A 48 -17.38 -22.11 7.94
C ASP A 48 -17.19 -21.97 6.43
N GLU A 49 -18.06 -22.57 5.62
CA GLU A 49 -18.07 -22.40 4.16
C GLU A 49 -18.32 -20.94 3.76
N GLN A 50 -19.32 -20.28 4.38
CA GLN A 50 -19.59 -18.86 4.15
C GLN A 50 -18.42 -17.97 4.56
N ILE A 51 -17.76 -18.25 5.69
CA ILE A 51 -16.59 -17.50 6.14
C ILE A 51 -15.45 -17.66 5.13
N LYS A 52 -15.23 -18.88 4.62
CA LYS A 52 -14.21 -19.15 3.60
C LYS A 52 -14.49 -18.38 2.31
N GLU A 53 -15.74 -18.36 1.85
CA GLU A 53 -16.16 -17.59 0.67
C GLU A 53 -15.92 -16.09 0.87
N VAL A 54 -16.34 -15.53 2.02
CA VAL A 54 -16.11 -14.11 2.35
C VAL A 54 -14.62 -13.78 2.39
N ASN A 55 -13.79 -14.64 2.95
CA ASN A 55 -12.34 -14.44 3.00
C ASN A 55 -11.72 -14.49 1.61
N SER A 56 -12.15 -15.43 0.75
CA SER A 56 -11.73 -15.48 -0.66
C SER A 56 -12.11 -14.19 -1.39
N LEU A 57 -13.35 -13.73 -1.21
CA LEU A 57 -13.85 -12.54 -1.88
C LEU A 57 -13.11 -11.27 -1.42
N LYS A 58 -12.75 -11.18 -0.13
CA LYS A 58 -11.91 -10.09 0.39
C LYS A 58 -10.51 -10.10 -0.24
N GLN A 59 -9.89 -11.27 -0.40
CA GLN A 59 -8.60 -11.40 -1.07
C GLN A 59 -8.69 -10.98 -2.54
N ASP A 60 -9.76 -11.36 -3.24
CA ASP A 60 -10.00 -10.95 -4.62
C ASP A 60 -10.17 -9.42 -4.73
N ILE A 61 -10.94 -8.80 -3.82
CA ILE A 61 -11.10 -7.34 -3.76
C ILE A 61 -9.75 -6.65 -3.52
N GLU A 62 -8.93 -7.16 -2.61
CA GLU A 62 -7.60 -6.59 -2.33
C GLU A 62 -6.69 -6.68 -3.56
N ALA A 63 -6.70 -7.81 -4.26
CA ALA A 63 -5.94 -7.99 -5.50
C ALA A 63 -6.44 -7.06 -6.62
N LEU A 64 -7.75 -6.89 -6.78
CA LEU A 64 -8.34 -5.98 -7.76
C LEU A 64 -8.01 -4.52 -7.41
N LYS A 65 -8.08 -4.14 -6.15
CA LYS A 65 -7.72 -2.80 -5.68
C LYS A 65 -6.25 -2.49 -5.94
N ALA A 66 -5.34 -3.44 -5.69
CA ALA A 66 -3.93 -3.27 -5.99
C ALA A 66 -3.68 -3.00 -7.49
N ARG A 67 -4.40 -3.71 -8.37
CA ARG A 67 -4.33 -3.48 -9.83
C ARG A 67 -4.93 -2.13 -10.21
N GLN A 68 -6.07 -1.75 -9.61
CA GLN A 68 -6.68 -0.45 -9.85
C GLN A 68 -5.72 0.68 -9.50
N THR A 69 -5.10 0.64 -8.32
CA THR A 69 -4.11 1.64 -7.89
C THR A 69 -2.91 1.67 -8.83
N ALA A 70 -2.39 0.52 -9.26
CA ALA A 70 -1.28 0.48 -10.22
C ALA A 70 -1.65 1.13 -11.57
N VAL A 71 -2.89 0.94 -12.04
CA VAL A 71 -3.39 1.54 -13.28
C VAL A 71 -3.67 3.04 -13.11
N GLU A 72 -4.21 3.46 -11.98
CA GLU A 72 -4.47 4.87 -11.67
C GLU A 72 -3.17 5.66 -11.51
N ASP A 73 -2.15 5.07 -10.87
CA ASP A 73 -0.80 5.61 -10.80
C ASP A 73 -0.19 5.76 -12.21
N LEU A 74 -0.28 4.73 -13.05
CA LEU A 74 0.23 4.79 -14.42
C LEU A 74 -0.49 5.83 -15.29
N GLN A 75 -1.81 5.99 -15.10
CA GLN A 75 -2.59 7.01 -15.79
C GLN A 75 -2.26 8.42 -15.30
N SER A 76 -2.04 8.60 -14.01
CA SER A 76 -1.58 9.88 -13.43
C SER A 76 -0.20 10.25 -13.98
N ASP A 77 0.71 9.28 -14.07
CA ASP A 77 2.06 9.48 -14.56
C ASP A 77 2.13 9.74 -16.07
N ARG A 78 1.09 9.39 -16.86
CA ARG A 78 1.05 9.60 -18.33
C ARG A 78 1.12 11.06 -18.74
N ASN A 79 0.48 11.95 -17.99
CA ASN A 79 0.36 13.37 -18.36
C ASN A 79 1.38 14.26 -17.62
N LEU A 80 2.02 13.75 -16.57
CA LEU A 80 2.99 14.51 -15.77
C LEU A 80 4.16 15.09 -16.59
N PRO A 81 4.82 14.37 -17.51
CA PRO A 81 5.94 14.93 -18.27
C PRO A 81 5.53 16.10 -19.18
N THR A 82 4.30 16.07 -19.72
CA THR A 82 3.82 17.13 -20.63
C THR A 82 3.44 18.39 -19.86
N ILE A 83 2.77 18.24 -18.72
CA ILE A 83 2.45 19.35 -17.81
C ILE A 83 3.75 19.98 -17.28
N LEU A 84 4.71 19.14 -16.90
CA LEU A 84 6.04 19.60 -16.49
C LEU A 84 6.73 20.41 -17.60
N LEU A 85 6.68 19.95 -18.84
CA LEU A 85 7.32 20.65 -19.94
C LEU A 85 6.67 22.04 -20.18
N ASP A 86 5.34 22.13 -20.14
CA ASP A 86 4.63 23.41 -20.28
C ASP A 86 5.02 24.38 -19.15
N GLU A 87 5.06 23.89 -17.91
CA GLU A 87 5.47 24.70 -16.75
C GLU A 87 6.92 25.15 -16.83
N LEU A 88 7.85 24.27 -17.24
CA LEU A 88 9.26 24.64 -17.39
C LEU A 88 9.46 25.72 -18.46
N VAL A 89 8.74 25.64 -19.58
CA VAL A 89 8.80 26.67 -20.64
C VAL A 89 8.23 27.99 -20.15
N ARG A 90 7.09 27.98 -19.44
CA ARG A 90 6.46 29.19 -18.87
C ARG A 90 7.32 29.88 -17.82
N LEU A 91 8.07 29.11 -17.03
CA LEU A 91 8.88 29.63 -15.92
C LEU A 91 10.30 30.03 -16.34
N THR A 92 10.69 29.77 -17.60
CA THR A 92 12.04 30.12 -18.09
C THR A 92 12.12 31.62 -18.40
N PRO A 93 12.96 32.39 -17.67
CA PRO A 93 13.20 33.80 -17.98
C PRO A 93 14.05 33.94 -19.25
N GLU A 94 14.02 35.13 -19.85
CA GLU A 94 14.82 35.43 -21.04
C GLU A 94 16.34 35.25 -20.76
N GLY A 95 17.05 34.60 -21.68
CA GLY A 95 18.50 34.39 -21.60
C GLY A 95 18.95 33.07 -20.94
N ILE A 96 18.01 32.14 -20.70
CA ILE A 96 18.30 30.75 -20.32
C ILE A 96 17.95 29.82 -21.49
N TYR A 97 18.86 28.90 -21.80
CA TYR A 97 18.68 27.87 -22.83
C TYR A 97 18.77 26.49 -22.18
N LEU A 98 17.66 25.74 -22.23
CA LEU A 98 17.62 24.37 -21.74
C LEU A 98 18.24 23.43 -22.79
N LYS A 99 19.20 22.60 -22.38
CA LYS A 99 19.91 21.66 -23.25
C LYS A 99 19.34 20.24 -23.14
N SER A 100 19.12 19.77 -21.92
CA SER A 100 18.63 18.41 -21.68
C SER A 100 17.74 18.36 -20.44
N ILE A 101 16.63 17.64 -20.56
CA ILE A 101 15.72 17.31 -19.46
C ILE A 101 15.67 15.79 -19.36
N LYS A 102 15.98 15.25 -18.19
CA LYS A 102 15.88 13.82 -17.89
C LYS A 102 14.98 13.60 -16.68
N GLN A 103 13.88 12.87 -16.87
CA GLN A 103 12.97 12.49 -15.80
C GLN A 103 13.12 10.99 -15.49
N GLU A 104 13.33 10.67 -14.23
CA GLU A 104 13.36 9.30 -13.69
C GLU A 104 12.31 9.22 -12.57
N GLY A 105 11.11 8.76 -12.93
CA GLY A 105 9.96 8.74 -12.01
C GLY A 105 9.58 10.15 -11.55
N LEU A 106 9.77 10.43 -10.26
CA LEU A 106 9.51 11.72 -9.63
C LEU A 106 10.74 12.64 -9.54
N LYS A 107 11.94 12.20 -9.98
CA LYS A 107 13.15 13.04 -9.98
C LYS A 107 13.41 13.58 -11.39
N VAL A 108 13.66 14.88 -11.49
CA VAL A 108 13.95 15.55 -12.75
C VAL A 108 15.32 16.20 -12.66
N ASN A 109 16.15 15.94 -13.66
CA ASN A 109 17.44 16.59 -13.85
C ASN A 109 17.38 17.45 -15.10
N LEU A 110 17.80 18.69 -14.98
CA LEU A 110 17.79 19.69 -16.03
C LEU A 110 19.20 20.25 -16.21
N THR A 111 19.66 20.35 -17.45
CA THR A 111 20.91 21.04 -17.79
C THR A 111 20.69 22.09 -18.86
N GLY A 112 21.45 23.17 -18.80
CA GLY A 112 21.32 24.28 -19.73
C GLY A 112 22.44 25.31 -19.61
N TRP A 113 22.36 26.33 -20.48
CA TRP A 113 23.24 27.48 -20.45
C TRP A 113 22.46 28.73 -20.06
N ALA A 114 23.04 29.55 -19.18
CA ALA A 114 22.50 30.84 -18.81
C ALA A 114 23.48 31.95 -19.19
N GLN A 115 22.94 33.09 -19.64
CA GLN A 115 23.75 34.26 -19.99
C GLN A 115 24.40 34.93 -18.78
N SER A 116 23.86 34.74 -17.57
CA SER A 116 24.45 35.24 -16.32
C SER A 116 24.05 34.37 -15.12
N ASN A 117 24.83 34.46 -14.04
CA ASN A 117 24.51 33.80 -12.77
C ASN A 117 23.21 34.34 -12.13
N GLU A 118 22.92 35.63 -12.34
CA GLU A 118 21.71 36.27 -11.83
C GLU A 118 20.45 35.65 -12.43
N ARG A 119 20.48 35.31 -13.74
CA ARG A 119 19.38 34.59 -14.39
C ARG A 119 19.19 33.18 -13.84
N VAL A 120 20.27 32.46 -13.51
CA VAL A 120 20.17 31.14 -12.86
C VAL A 120 19.47 31.25 -11.50
N SER A 121 19.82 32.26 -10.71
CA SER A 121 19.23 32.50 -9.39
C SER A 121 17.76 32.93 -9.47
N GLU A 122 17.40 33.73 -10.47
CA GLU A 122 16.03 34.11 -10.77
C GLU A 122 15.19 32.89 -11.20
N TYR A 123 15.75 32.02 -12.04
CA TYR A 123 15.11 30.77 -12.43
C TYR A 123 14.89 29.81 -11.26
N LEU A 124 15.87 29.64 -10.37
CA LEU A 124 15.70 28.87 -9.12
C LEU A 124 14.63 29.45 -8.21
N ARG A 125 14.52 30.78 -8.15
CA ARG A 125 13.49 31.47 -7.38
C ARG A 125 12.11 31.24 -8.00
N ASN A 126 11.97 31.36 -9.32
CA ASN A 126 10.72 31.10 -10.04
C ASN A 126 10.28 29.63 -9.91
N LEU A 127 11.24 28.70 -9.97
CA LEU A 127 11.01 27.27 -9.76
C LEU A 127 10.76 26.89 -8.29
N SER A 128 11.02 27.75 -7.31
CA SER A 128 10.71 27.47 -5.90
C SER A 128 9.43 28.16 -5.42
N SER A 129 9.07 29.32 -5.99
CA SER A 129 7.89 30.09 -5.60
C SER A 129 6.58 29.62 -6.26
N THR A 130 6.58 29.27 -7.55
CA THR A 130 5.37 28.92 -8.32
C THR A 130 5.10 27.40 -8.36
N SER A 131 6.01 26.62 -7.79
CA SER A 131 6.04 25.16 -7.83
C SER A 131 5.10 24.42 -6.88
N SER A 132 4.30 25.13 -6.09
CA SER A 132 3.57 24.54 -4.95
C SER A 132 2.56 23.44 -5.33
N GLN A 133 2.09 23.41 -6.58
CA GLN A 133 1.05 22.49 -7.04
C GLN A 133 1.59 21.16 -7.60
N TRP A 134 2.80 21.13 -8.19
CA TRP A 134 3.37 19.92 -8.83
C TRP A 134 4.85 19.65 -8.56
N ILE A 135 5.58 20.53 -7.89
CA ILE A 135 7.03 20.38 -7.64
C ILE A 135 7.27 20.44 -6.12
N ALA A 136 7.62 19.30 -5.54
CA ALA A 136 7.94 19.17 -4.12
C ALA A 136 9.45 19.30 -3.95
N SER A 137 9.91 20.54 -3.75
CA SER A 137 11.30 20.92 -3.44
C SER A 137 12.29 20.82 -4.62
N SER A 138 12.89 21.97 -4.93
CA SER A 138 14.00 22.11 -5.88
C SER A 138 15.31 22.16 -5.10
N GLU A 139 16.24 21.25 -5.38
CA GLU A 139 17.59 21.23 -4.79
C GLU A 139 18.61 21.61 -5.85
N LEU A 140 19.31 22.73 -5.67
CA LEU A 140 20.37 23.14 -6.60
C LEU A 140 21.55 22.17 -6.49
N GLY A 141 21.82 21.43 -7.59
CA GLY A 141 22.90 20.46 -7.65
C GLY A 141 24.28 21.08 -7.89
N GLU A 142 24.47 21.77 -9.02
CA GLU A 142 25.80 22.29 -9.40
C GLU A 142 25.70 23.44 -10.42
N ILE A 143 26.48 24.52 -10.23
CA ILE A 143 26.67 25.60 -11.21
C ILE A 143 28.13 25.57 -11.67
N LYS A 144 28.38 25.39 -12.96
CA LYS A 144 29.73 25.39 -13.57
C LYS A 144 29.83 26.51 -14.60
N ALA A 145 30.70 27.50 -14.37
CA ALA A 145 30.99 28.51 -15.38
C ALA A 145 31.77 27.90 -16.56
N MET A 146 31.30 28.07 -17.80
CA MET A 146 32.07 27.75 -19.01
C MET A 146 32.46 29.04 -19.72
N ASP A 147 33.76 29.27 -19.94
CA ASP A 147 34.18 30.34 -20.84
C ASP A 147 33.83 29.95 -22.29
N ALA A 148 32.79 30.56 -22.85
CA ALA A 148 32.44 30.41 -24.26
C ALA A 148 33.50 31.12 -25.13
N ARG A 149 34.66 30.48 -25.32
CA ARG A 149 35.64 30.85 -26.35
C ARG A 149 35.51 29.87 -27.51
N THR A 150 34.67 30.20 -28.48
CA THR A 150 34.74 29.62 -29.83
C THR A 150 34.50 30.75 -30.82
N GLY A 151 35.57 31.16 -31.51
CA GLY A 151 35.57 32.22 -32.50
C GLY A 151 36.85 33.06 -32.46
N SER A 152 37.88 32.64 -33.21
CA SER A 152 39.09 33.42 -33.45
C SER A 152 38.77 34.68 -34.26
N GLY A 153 38.99 35.86 -33.67
CA GLY A 153 38.89 37.15 -34.35
C GLY A 153 39.07 38.30 -33.35
N ALA A 154 40.05 39.17 -33.59
CA ALA A 154 40.58 40.18 -32.67
C ALA A 154 39.65 41.39 -32.39
N ALA A 155 38.33 41.18 -32.22
CA ALA A 155 37.36 42.25 -31.93
C ALA A 155 36.21 41.83 -31.00
N SER A 156 36.32 40.72 -30.26
CA SER A 156 35.28 40.27 -29.32
C SER A 156 35.85 40.11 -27.90
N GLN A 157 36.18 41.24 -27.26
CA GLN A 157 36.68 41.30 -25.88
C GLN A 157 35.58 41.65 -24.86
N ARG A 158 34.31 41.43 -25.22
CA ARG A 158 33.20 41.36 -24.26
C ARG A 158 32.73 39.91 -24.21
N GLY A 159 33.48 39.10 -23.45
CA GLY A 159 33.22 37.68 -23.28
C GLY A 159 31.79 37.45 -22.83
N ASN A 160 30.98 36.91 -23.73
CA ASN A 160 29.66 36.41 -23.39
C ASN A 160 29.90 35.12 -22.58
N LYS A 161 30.14 35.26 -21.28
CA LYS A 161 30.36 34.14 -20.36
C LYS A 161 29.03 33.40 -20.21
N LEU A 162 28.95 32.20 -20.77
CA LEU A 162 27.78 31.33 -20.59
C LEU A 162 28.03 30.47 -19.35
N PHE A 163 27.06 30.38 -18.46
CA PHE A 163 27.14 29.54 -17.29
C PHE A 163 26.40 28.24 -17.59
N ASP A 164 27.09 27.11 -17.50
CA ASP A 164 26.43 25.81 -17.51
C ASP A 164 25.83 25.58 -16.12
N PHE A 165 24.57 25.19 -16.08
CA PHE A 165 23.88 24.91 -14.82
C PHE A 165 23.24 23.53 -14.89
N SER A 166 23.31 22.81 -13.77
CA SER A 166 22.62 21.55 -13.56
C SER A 166 21.72 21.68 -12.35
N LEU A 167 20.42 21.49 -12.58
CA LEU A 167 19.38 21.56 -11.56
C LEU A 167 18.71 20.20 -11.39
N SER A 168 18.44 19.82 -10.13
CA SER A 168 17.66 18.63 -9.81
C SER A 168 16.47 19.03 -8.93
N PHE A 169 15.26 18.58 -9.28
CA PHE A 169 14.08 18.82 -8.46
C PHE A 169 13.20 17.57 -8.40
N ARG A 170 12.39 17.47 -7.33
CA ARG A 170 11.42 16.38 -7.18
C ARG A 170 10.01 16.87 -7.51
N LEU A 171 9.25 16.04 -8.21
CA LEU A 171 7.85 16.27 -8.53
C LEU A 171 6.93 15.77 -7.42
N LYS A 172 5.84 16.49 -7.20
CA LYS A 172 4.72 16.10 -6.36
C LYS A 172 3.69 15.39 -7.24
N ARG A 173 3.34 14.15 -6.89
CA ARG A 173 2.25 13.43 -7.56
C ARG A 173 0.93 14.14 -7.29
N SER A 174 0.32 14.68 -8.34
CA SER A 174 -1.05 15.21 -8.28
C SER A 174 -2.02 14.02 -8.34
N GLY A 175 -2.37 13.43 -7.21
CA GLY A 175 -3.40 12.38 -7.19
C GLY A 175 -3.37 11.32 -6.09
N SER A 176 -2.29 11.15 -5.33
CA SER A 176 -2.31 10.16 -4.24
C SER A 176 -1.49 10.63 -3.06
N GLY A 177 -2.15 10.77 -1.91
CA GLY A 177 -1.54 11.12 -0.65
C GLY A 177 -0.30 10.27 -0.36
N ASP A 178 0.68 10.97 0.21
CA ASP A 178 1.93 10.46 0.77
C ASP A 178 1.66 9.43 1.89
N LYS A 179 1.30 8.21 1.50
CA LYS A 179 1.01 7.07 2.40
C LYS A 179 1.65 5.77 1.92
N ALA A 180 2.68 5.83 1.08
CA ALA A 180 3.39 4.64 0.59
C ALA A 180 4.81 4.46 1.17
N SER A 181 5.34 5.40 1.97
CA SER A 181 6.70 5.26 2.54
C SER A 181 6.77 4.92 4.03
N GLU A 182 5.66 4.62 4.71
CA GLU A 182 5.66 4.31 6.15
C GLU A 182 4.79 3.09 6.49
N LYS A 183 5.13 1.93 5.93
CA LYS A 183 4.62 0.63 6.43
C LYS A 183 5.54 -0.56 6.08
N ALA A 184 6.85 -0.34 6.12
CA ALA A 184 7.84 -1.39 5.92
C ALA A 184 8.84 -1.47 7.09
N THR A 185 8.33 -1.64 8.32
CA THR A 185 9.07 -2.31 9.39
C THR A 185 8.10 -3.12 10.26
N PRO A 186 7.94 -4.44 10.03
CA PRO A 186 7.33 -5.31 11.01
C PRO A 186 8.34 -5.50 12.15
N GLY A 187 8.05 -4.90 13.30
CA GLY A 187 8.76 -5.14 14.54
C GLY A 187 8.75 -6.63 14.88
N ALA A 188 9.94 -7.18 15.10
CA ALA A 188 10.14 -8.51 15.64
C ALA A 188 9.74 -8.52 17.14
N GLY A 189 8.43 -8.57 17.41
CA GLY A 189 7.88 -8.92 18.72
C GLY A 189 7.66 -10.43 18.79
N LYS A 190 8.61 -11.16 19.37
CA LYS A 190 8.39 -12.55 19.82
C LYS A 190 7.43 -12.53 21.02
N PRO A 191 6.31 -13.30 21.02
CA PRO A 191 5.48 -13.45 22.19
C PRO A 191 6.12 -14.44 23.18
N ALA A 192 6.08 -14.05 24.45
CA ALA A 192 6.36 -14.92 25.59
C ALA A 192 5.28 -16.01 25.69
N VAL A 193 5.71 -17.27 25.79
CA VAL A 193 4.89 -18.35 26.32
C VAL A 193 5.48 -18.73 27.66
N LYS A 194 4.76 -18.39 28.73
CA LYS A 194 4.94 -18.97 30.06
C LYS A 194 4.31 -20.36 30.03
N THR A 195 5.10 -21.40 30.26
CA THR A 195 4.59 -22.70 30.74
C THR A 195 4.88 -22.81 32.23
N SER A 196 3.80 -23.00 32.97
CA SER A 196 3.76 -23.35 34.39
C SER A 196 4.46 -24.68 34.66
N THR A 197 5.24 -24.75 35.73
CA THR A 197 5.50 -25.93 36.53
C THR A 197 5.39 -25.50 37.99
#